data_AF-A0A7W0EZ70-F1
#
_entry.id   AF-A0A7W0EZ70-F1
#
_cell.length_a   1.000
_cell.length_b   1.000
_cell.length_c   1.000
_cell.angle_alpha   90.00
_cell.angle_beta   90.00
_cell.angle_gamma   90.00
#
_symmetry.space_group_name_H-M   'P 1'
#
loop_
_entity.id
_entity.type
_entity.pdbx_description
1 polymer ?
#
loop_
_entity_poly.entity_id
_entity_poly.type
_entity_poly.pdbx_seq_one_letter_code
_entity_poly.pdbx_strand_id
1 'polypeptide(L)'
;MEIDAKNDLTPLFYPKSVAVVGASPNKAKSWNTGNSYMAALIDQNYRGKIYPVHPKAETIMGFTCFPSISDIPDDIDLAIFTIPSGAAVKVMAECAAKGVKFVHLLTAGFSETGRPELLELEKELVRVAKIGNVKIVGPNCMGLYCPEGGLSWDSDFGTARGSIACFSQSGQLASMFLRLGYAYQGLAFSKAVSFGNASDLKAHDFLAYFGSDSKTEIIGAYLEGLKNGRMFFETAKQVTRNKPLVIWKGGQTEGGARATTSHTSSLAGSQEIWQAMCRQTGIISVHSLVEMVSTVSALERMALPKGVRVAIMGGAGGGSVTMTDLAEKQGLKVPHLSEKTIHSLEKLVPVAGNSVRNPLDVFFTQDSDFRTLIDLLREDENIDAFLFNLRFGGGGPVQTHGIGDANHTIENMIDAKERLKKPLFLVTEFTGDARIDVIINEASATLHQKGIPTFPSFEVAAKVLANLKIYNDYLHTR
;
A
#
# COMPACT_ATOMS: atom_id res chain seq x y z
N MET A 1 -9.98 12.01 17.88
CA MET A 1 -8.72 11.75 18.61
C MET A 1 -8.01 13.08 18.67
N GLU A 2 -7.88 13.70 19.85
CA GLU A 2 -7.10 14.92 19.96
C GLU A 2 -5.65 14.56 19.68
N ILE A 3 -5.12 15.06 18.57
CA ILE A 3 -3.69 15.04 18.29
C ILE A 3 -3.05 15.83 19.44
N ASP A 4 -2.16 15.22 20.23
CA ASP A 4 -1.31 16.00 21.11
C ASP A 4 -0.62 17.05 20.23
N ALA A 5 -0.86 18.34 20.48
CA ALA A 5 -0.35 19.43 19.65
C ALA A 5 1.18 19.37 19.47
N LYS A 6 1.89 18.64 20.34
CA LYS A 6 3.34 18.36 20.22
C LYS A 6 3.71 17.40 19.08
N ASN A 7 2.77 16.62 18.56
CA ASN A 7 2.97 15.59 17.54
C ASN A 7 2.25 15.85 16.21
N ASP A 8 1.75 17.06 15.99
CA ASP A 8 1.21 17.42 14.69
C ASP A 8 2.31 17.37 13.61
N LEU A 9 2.13 16.48 12.63
CA LEU A 9 3.00 16.34 11.45
C LEU A 9 2.44 17.08 10.23
N THR A 10 1.39 17.90 10.37
CA THR A 10 0.84 18.71 9.28
C THR A 10 1.90 19.55 8.57
N PRO A 11 2.81 20.27 9.28
CA PRO A 11 3.82 21.08 8.59
C PRO A 11 4.90 20.25 7.88
N LEU A 12 5.04 18.95 8.18
CA LEU A 12 5.93 18.03 7.47
C LEU A 12 5.39 17.72 6.06
N PHE A 13 4.08 17.52 5.93
CA PHE A 13 3.44 17.17 4.66
C PHE A 13 2.95 18.39 3.86
N TYR A 14 2.80 19.54 4.50
CA TYR A 14 2.41 20.81 3.88
C TYR A 14 3.38 21.95 4.23
N PRO A 15 4.68 21.82 3.94
CA PRO A 15 5.65 22.88 4.20
C PRO A 15 5.38 24.09 3.30
N LYS A 16 5.67 25.29 3.80
CA LYS A 16 5.64 26.55 3.04
C LYS A 16 6.98 26.86 2.39
N SER A 17 8.07 26.29 2.90
CA SER A 17 9.43 26.47 2.41
C SER A 17 10.23 25.17 2.53
N VAL A 18 10.92 24.80 1.45
CA VAL A 18 11.78 23.62 1.38
C VAL A 18 13.19 24.04 1.00
N ALA A 19 14.17 23.72 1.84
CA ALA A 19 15.58 23.81 1.49
C ALA A 19 16.10 22.46 0.97
N VAL A 20 16.80 22.45 -0.16
CA VAL A 20 17.40 21.23 -0.73
C VAL A 20 18.93 21.34 -0.63
N VAL A 21 19.49 20.67 0.37
CA VAL A 21 20.93 20.67 0.64
C VAL A 21 21.61 19.56 -0.13
N GLY A 22 22.53 19.93 -1.02
CA GLY A 22 23.17 19.00 -1.95
C GLY A 22 22.62 19.09 -3.37
N ALA A 23 21.79 20.10 -3.67
CA ALA A 23 21.53 20.53 -5.04
C ALA A 23 22.84 20.90 -5.74
N SER A 24 22.94 20.66 -7.06
CA SER A 24 24.19 20.84 -7.81
C SER A 24 23.95 21.47 -9.19
N PRO A 25 24.78 22.44 -9.63
CA PRO A 25 24.72 22.99 -10.99
C PRO A 25 25.26 22.01 -12.05
N ASN A 26 26.02 20.98 -11.64
CA ASN A 26 26.60 20.01 -12.55
C ASN A 26 25.59 18.92 -12.94
N LYS A 27 25.13 18.95 -14.19
CA LYS A 27 24.17 17.99 -14.77
C LYS A 27 24.80 16.63 -15.12
N ALA A 28 26.12 16.52 -15.18
CA ALA A 28 26.83 15.31 -15.63
C ALA A 28 27.16 14.31 -14.51
N LYS A 29 26.85 14.63 -13.24
CA LYS A 29 27.00 13.65 -12.14
C LYS A 29 25.92 12.58 -12.28
N SER A 30 26.33 11.30 -12.36
CA SER A 30 25.40 10.17 -12.54
C SER A 30 24.39 10.02 -11.40
N TRP A 31 24.59 10.68 -10.26
CA TRP A 31 23.68 10.68 -9.11
C TRP A 31 23.51 12.10 -8.54
N ASN A 32 22.65 12.91 -9.16
CA ASN A 32 22.31 14.26 -8.66
C ASN A 32 20.96 14.25 -7.93
N THR A 33 20.93 13.58 -6.78
CA THR A 33 19.70 13.36 -5.99
C THR A 33 19.08 14.66 -5.50
N GLY A 34 19.87 15.67 -5.14
CA GLY A 34 19.35 17.00 -4.78
C GLY A 34 18.52 17.60 -5.92
N ASN A 35 19.02 17.57 -7.15
CA ASN A 35 18.24 18.04 -8.31
C ASN A 35 17.02 17.15 -8.60
N SER A 36 17.09 15.84 -8.35
CA SER A 36 15.92 14.96 -8.48
C SER A 36 14.80 15.34 -7.52
N TYR A 37 15.09 15.67 -6.25
CA TYR A 37 14.08 16.18 -5.33
C TYR A 37 13.51 17.54 -5.77
N MET A 38 14.36 18.44 -6.28
CA MET A 38 13.88 19.70 -6.84
C MET A 38 12.94 19.47 -8.04
N ALA A 39 13.31 18.58 -8.96
CA ALA A 39 12.46 18.21 -10.09
C ALA A 39 11.12 17.63 -9.61
N ALA A 40 11.16 16.69 -8.66
CA ALA A 40 9.96 16.09 -8.09
C ALA A 40 9.04 17.12 -7.42
N LEU A 41 9.58 18.13 -6.71
CA LEU A 41 8.78 19.24 -6.17
C LEU A 41 8.08 20.05 -7.28
N ILE A 42 8.79 20.32 -8.38
CA ILE A 42 8.26 21.04 -9.54
C ILE A 42 7.16 20.22 -10.22
N ASP A 43 7.42 18.93 -10.48
CA ASP A 43 6.48 18.02 -11.15
C ASP A 43 5.20 17.79 -10.32
N GLN A 44 5.32 17.83 -8.98
CA GLN A 44 4.18 17.79 -8.06
C GLN A 44 3.48 19.14 -7.85
N ASN A 45 3.87 20.19 -8.59
CA ASN A 45 3.31 21.54 -8.49
C ASN A 45 3.40 22.13 -7.08
N TYR A 46 4.52 21.93 -6.38
CA TYR A 46 4.78 22.51 -5.07
C TYR A 46 4.53 24.02 -5.08
N ARG A 47 3.74 24.50 -4.12
CA ARG A 47 3.29 25.90 -4.04
C ARG A 47 4.13 26.76 -3.10
N GLY A 48 4.95 26.14 -2.28
CA GLY A 48 5.86 26.85 -1.38
C GLY A 48 7.15 27.31 -2.07
N LYS A 49 8.05 27.89 -1.29
CA LYS A 49 9.36 28.35 -1.77
C LYS A 49 10.39 27.22 -1.78
N ILE A 50 11.19 27.12 -2.83
CA ILE A 50 12.27 26.13 -2.97
C ILE A 50 13.61 26.84 -2.88
N TYR A 51 14.47 26.39 -1.97
CA TYR A 51 15.79 26.96 -1.69
C TYR A 51 16.91 25.93 -1.91
N PRO A 52 17.57 25.92 -3.08
CA PRO A 52 18.76 25.11 -3.29
C PRO A 52 19.90 25.61 -2.41
N VAL A 53 20.60 24.69 -1.74
CA VAL A 53 21.78 25.01 -0.94
C VAL A 53 23.01 24.34 -1.53
N HIS A 54 23.97 25.16 -1.96
CA HIS A 54 25.23 24.73 -2.55
C HIS A 54 26.34 25.77 -2.28
N PRO A 55 27.55 25.37 -1.84
CA PRO A 55 28.57 26.30 -1.32
C PRO A 55 29.07 27.40 -2.27
N LYS A 56 28.85 27.26 -3.58
CA LYS A 56 29.44 28.13 -4.62
C LYS A 56 28.49 28.54 -5.74
N ALA A 57 27.32 27.91 -5.84
CA ALA A 57 26.45 28.17 -6.99
C ALA A 57 25.54 29.35 -6.66
N GLU A 58 25.35 30.26 -7.60
CA GLU A 58 24.41 31.38 -7.44
C GLU A 58 22.98 30.98 -7.84
N THR A 59 22.84 30.08 -8.83
CA THR A 59 21.54 29.57 -9.28
C THR A 59 21.60 28.08 -9.59
N ILE A 60 20.50 27.37 -9.31
CA ILE A 60 20.31 25.96 -9.68
C ILE A 60 18.86 25.77 -10.14
N MET A 61 18.68 25.19 -11.34
CA MET A 61 17.36 24.95 -11.94
C MET A 61 16.47 26.21 -12.02
N GLY A 62 17.08 27.40 -12.14
CA GLY A 62 16.38 28.68 -12.20
C GLY A 62 16.05 29.29 -10.83
N PHE A 63 16.35 28.61 -9.72
CA PHE A 63 16.16 29.12 -8.37
C PHE A 63 17.44 29.75 -7.84
N THR A 64 17.32 30.85 -7.07
CA THR A 64 18.42 31.45 -6.31
C THR A 64 18.98 30.45 -5.31
N CYS A 65 20.28 30.21 -5.37
CA CYS A 65 20.97 29.26 -4.53
C CYS A 65 21.74 29.96 -3.40
N PHE A 66 21.74 29.35 -2.23
CA PHE A 66 22.37 29.89 -1.02
C PHE A 66 23.58 29.03 -0.61
N PRO A 67 24.68 29.63 -0.10
CA PRO A 67 25.86 28.87 0.32
C PRO A 67 25.62 27.95 1.51
N SER A 68 24.76 28.37 2.44
CA SER A 68 24.37 27.63 3.64
C SER A 68 22.88 27.81 3.96
N ILE A 69 22.34 26.99 4.86
CA ILE A 69 20.95 27.16 5.33
C ILE A 69 20.78 28.49 6.08
N SER A 70 21.83 28.91 6.80
CA SER A 70 21.82 30.15 7.58
C SER A 70 21.65 31.40 6.72
N ASP A 71 22.09 31.35 5.45
CA ASP A 71 22.05 32.48 4.52
C ASP A 71 20.66 32.68 3.89
N ILE A 72 19.75 31.71 4.02
CA ILE A 72 18.40 31.84 3.47
C ILE A 72 17.63 32.88 4.31
N PRO A 73 17.07 33.95 3.73
CA PRO A 73 16.42 35.01 4.49
C PRO A 73 15.15 34.55 5.20
N ASP A 74 14.46 33.57 4.64
CA ASP A 74 13.18 33.06 5.13
C ASP A 74 13.32 31.96 6.19
N ASP A 75 12.23 31.72 6.91
CA ASP A 75 12.04 30.52 7.73
C ASP A 75 11.94 29.26 6.85
N ILE A 76 12.44 28.13 7.36
CA ILE A 76 12.49 26.86 6.65
C ILE A 76 11.66 25.81 7.39
N ASP A 77 10.57 25.35 6.76
CA ASP A 77 9.73 24.29 7.33
C ASP A 77 10.39 22.92 7.17
N LEU A 78 10.97 22.64 6.01
CA LEU A 78 11.59 21.34 5.70
C LEU A 78 12.95 21.54 5.03
N ALA A 79 13.98 20.85 5.51
CA ALA A 79 15.25 20.72 4.81
C ALA A 79 15.47 19.27 4.35
N ILE A 80 15.82 19.06 3.07
CA ILE A 80 16.11 17.76 2.47
C ILE A 80 17.62 17.65 2.30
N PHE A 81 18.24 16.66 2.95
CA PHE A 81 19.68 16.45 2.89
C PHE A 81 20.02 15.34 1.90
N THR A 82 20.78 15.70 0.88
CA THR A 82 21.33 14.78 -0.12
C THR A 82 22.87 14.83 -0.16
N ILE A 83 23.49 15.14 0.98
CA ILE A 83 24.92 15.33 1.16
C ILE A 83 25.59 14.11 1.82
N PRO A 84 26.92 13.95 1.75
CA PRO A 84 27.62 12.88 2.47
C PRO A 84 27.40 12.93 3.99
N SER A 85 27.35 11.77 4.66
CA SER A 85 27.06 11.65 6.11
C SER A 85 28.01 12.46 6.99
N GLY A 86 29.30 12.53 6.63
CA GLY A 86 30.30 13.33 7.37
C GLY A 86 30.01 14.84 7.40
N ALA A 87 29.20 15.37 6.49
CA ALA A 87 28.78 16.77 6.50
C ALA A 87 27.43 16.99 7.20
N ALA A 88 26.65 15.94 7.45
CA ALA A 88 25.26 16.04 7.92
C ALA A 88 25.15 16.71 9.30
N VAL A 89 26.05 16.39 10.24
CA VAL A 89 26.01 16.97 11.60
C VAL A 89 26.22 18.50 11.56
N LYS A 90 27.16 18.97 10.74
CA LYS A 90 27.42 20.41 10.60
C LYS A 90 26.19 21.14 10.05
N VAL A 91 25.60 20.62 8.98
CA VAL A 91 24.41 21.23 8.38
C VAL A 91 23.20 21.12 9.32
N MET A 92 23.09 20.04 10.10
CA MET A 92 22.06 19.92 11.15
C MET A 92 22.22 20.99 12.23
N ALA A 93 23.45 21.37 12.59
CA ALA A 93 23.68 22.47 13.52
C ALA A 93 23.23 23.82 12.94
N GLU A 94 23.43 24.05 11.63
CA GLU A 94 22.87 25.22 10.93
C GLU A 94 21.34 25.19 10.94
N CYS A 95 20.72 24.04 10.67
CA CYS A 95 19.27 23.85 10.78
C CYS A 95 18.76 24.19 12.19
N ALA A 96 19.42 23.68 13.22
CA ALA A 96 19.07 23.90 14.62
C ALA A 96 19.15 25.38 15.00
N ALA A 97 20.22 26.08 14.58
CA ALA A 97 20.37 27.51 14.82
C ALA A 97 19.33 28.36 14.06
N LYS A 98 18.96 27.93 12.84
CA LYS A 98 17.97 28.62 12.00
C LYS A 98 16.52 28.34 12.44
N GLY A 99 16.28 27.34 13.28
CA GLY A 99 14.94 26.94 13.72
C GLY A 99 14.17 26.15 12.66
N VAL A 100 14.87 25.35 11.85
CA VAL A 100 14.24 24.45 10.87
C VAL A 100 13.32 23.47 11.61
N LYS A 101 12.09 23.28 11.14
CA LYS A 101 11.14 22.39 11.85
C LYS A 101 11.43 20.91 11.62
N PHE A 102 11.65 20.54 10.35
CA PHE A 102 11.85 19.16 9.94
C PHE A 102 13.07 19.01 9.04
N VAL A 103 13.78 17.90 9.20
CA VAL A 103 14.82 17.45 8.29
C VAL A 103 14.45 16.07 7.73
N HIS A 104 14.37 15.97 6.41
CA HIS A 104 14.34 14.71 5.70
C HIS A 104 15.78 14.36 5.27
N LEU A 105 16.32 13.27 5.81
CA LEU A 105 17.67 12.81 5.53
C LEU A 105 17.68 11.63 4.55
N LEU A 106 17.87 11.90 3.25
CA LEU A 106 18.15 10.84 2.26
C LEU A 106 19.48 10.15 2.57
N THR A 107 20.45 10.91 3.07
CA THR A 107 21.80 10.47 3.35
C THR A 107 21.83 9.15 4.14
N ALA A 108 22.51 8.16 3.56
CA ALA A 108 22.89 6.91 4.20
C ALA A 108 24.34 7.00 4.74
N GLY A 109 24.85 5.91 5.31
CA GLY A 109 26.15 5.81 5.96
C GLY A 109 26.09 6.08 7.47
N PHE A 110 25.10 5.50 8.16
CA PHE A 110 24.87 5.65 9.60
C PHE A 110 24.74 4.27 10.29
N SER A 111 23.79 4.10 11.23
CA SER A 111 23.65 2.89 12.04
C SER A 111 23.32 1.63 11.22
N GLU A 112 22.77 1.76 10.00
CA GLU A 112 22.50 0.63 9.11
C GLU A 112 23.76 -0.09 8.64
N THR A 113 24.92 0.54 8.74
CA THR A 113 26.19 -0.06 8.32
C THR A 113 26.76 -1.08 9.30
N GLY A 114 26.22 -1.13 10.53
CA GLY A 114 26.76 -1.93 11.63
C GLY A 114 28.10 -1.44 12.18
N ARG A 115 28.62 -0.30 11.71
CA ARG A 115 29.92 0.26 12.13
C ARG A 115 29.77 1.18 13.34
N PRO A 116 30.51 0.97 14.45
CA PRO A 116 30.38 1.78 15.67
C PRO A 116 30.56 3.28 15.44
N GLU A 117 31.51 3.68 14.61
CA GLU A 117 31.79 5.10 14.31
C GLU A 117 30.63 5.79 13.59
N LEU A 118 29.90 5.06 12.72
CA LEU A 118 28.74 5.59 12.00
C LEU A 118 27.48 5.59 12.87
N LEU A 119 27.39 4.68 13.84
CA LEU A 119 26.36 4.73 14.89
C LEU A 119 26.54 5.96 15.80
N GLU A 120 27.76 6.26 16.23
CA GLU A 120 28.03 7.46 17.04
C GLU A 120 27.77 8.74 16.25
N LEU A 121 28.07 8.76 14.94
CA LEU A 121 27.70 9.87 14.06
C LEU A 121 26.19 10.09 14.00
N GLU A 122 25.39 9.02 13.94
CA GLU A 122 23.93 9.10 13.96
C GLU A 122 23.40 9.65 15.30
N LYS A 123 23.96 9.18 16.41
CA LYS A 123 23.60 9.67 17.75
C LYS A 123 23.89 11.15 17.90
N GLU A 124 25.04 11.60 17.41
CA GLU A 124 25.41 13.01 17.43
C GLU A 124 24.47 13.86 16.56
N LEU A 125 24.12 13.38 15.36
CA LEU A 125 23.13 14.03 14.50
C LEU A 125 21.79 14.23 15.21
N VAL A 126 21.26 13.16 15.84
CA VAL A 126 20.00 13.22 16.60
C VAL A 126 20.11 14.15 17.80
N ARG A 127 21.26 14.15 18.51
CA ARG A 127 21.50 15.04 19.65
C ARG A 127 21.44 16.51 19.24
N VAL A 128 22.10 16.88 18.14
CA VAL A 128 22.09 18.25 17.59
C VAL A 128 20.67 18.66 17.18
N ALA A 129 19.96 17.79 16.46
CA ALA A 129 18.57 18.05 16.05
C ALA A 129 17.67 18.30 17.27
N LYS A 130 17.79 17.47 18.31
CA LYS A 130 17.01 17.61 19.55
C LYS A 130 17.29 18.92 20.29
N ILE A 131 18.54 19.39 20.33
CA ILE A 131 18.89 20.68 20.93
C ILE A 131 18.20 21.83 20.21
N GLY A 132 18.12 21.76 18.87
CA GLY A 132 17.43 22.75 18.04
C GLY A 132 15.92 22.55 17.91
N ASN A 133 15.32 21.55 18.58
CA ASN A 133 13.93 21.16 18.39
C ASN A 133 13.56 20.85 16.92
N VAL A 134 14.51 20.30 16.17
CA VAL A 134 14.35 19.85 14.79
C VAL A 134 13.95 18.37 14.79
N LYS A 135 12.89 18.00 14.09
CA LYS A 135 12.46 16.59 13.94
C LYS A 135 13.10 15.96 12.70
N ILE A 136 13.52 14.69 12.80
CA ILE A 136 14.17 13.97 11.68
C ILE A 136 13.25 12.88 11.11
N VAL A 137 13.10 12.88 9.78
CA VAL A 137 12.66 11.72 8.99
C VAL A 137 13.91 11.03 8.42
N GLY A 138 14.09 9.74 8.72
CA GLY A 138 15.29 8.99 8.35
C GLY A 138 16.23 8.72 9.54
N PRO A 139 17.55 8.67 9.31
CA PRO A 139 18.25 8.76 8.02
C PRO A 139 18.03 7.57 7.09
N ASN A 140 18.75 7.54 5.96
CA ASN A 140 18.71 6.47 4.97
C ASN A 140 17.28 6.17 4.48
N CYS A 141 16.61 7.19 3.95
CA CYS A 141 15.23 7.07 3.51
C CYS A 141 14.94 7.82 2.22
N MET A 142 13.80 7.54 1.58
CA MET A 142 13.34 8.34 0.44
C MET A 142 12.48 9.54 0.86
N GLY A 143 12.03 9.59 2.12
CA GLY A 143 11.25 10.70 2.67
C GLY A 143 9.81 10.76 2.20
N LEU A 144 9.36 11.91 1.72
CA LEU A 144 7.95 12.29 1.72
C LEU A 144 7.34 12.32 0.32
N TYR A 145 6.12 11.80 0.23
CA TYR A 145 5.25 11.93 -0.92
C TYR A 145 3.90 12.43 -0.42
N CYS A 146 3.45 13.56 -0.96
CA CYS A 146 2.15 14.13 -0.65
C CYS A 146 1.70 14.93 -1.88
N PRO A 147 0.86 14.35 -2.76
CA PRO A 147 0.44 15.02 -3.99
C PRO A 147 -0.26 16.35 -3.75
N GLU A 148 -1.00 16.46 -2.65
CA GLU A 148 -1.65 17.71 -2.28
C GLU A 148 -0.67 18.74 -1.70
N GLY A 149 0.32 18.27 -0.92
CA GLY A 149 1.40 19.09 -0.39
C GLY A 149 2.46 19.46 -1.41
N GLY A 150 2.41 18.87 -2.61
CA GLY A 150 3.41 19.07 -3.67
C GLY A 150 4.76 18.40 -3.38
N LEU A 151 4.78 17.34 -2.57
CA LEU A 151 6.01 16.64 -2.19
C LEU A 151 6.13 15.31 -2.94
N SER A 152 7.32 15.01 -3.46
CA SER A 152 7.68 13.69 -3.94
C SER A 152 9.20 13.50 -3.89
N TRP A 153 9.63 12.23 -3.83
CA TRP A 153 11.03 11.84 -4.00
C TRP A 153 11.33 11.25 -5.38
N ASP A 154 10.31 11.15 -6.22
CA ASP A 154 10.36 10.52 -7.53
C ASP A 154 9.41 11.23 -8.50
N SER A 155 9.95 11.70 -9.63
CA SER A 155 9.17 12.40 -10.66
C SER A 155 8.18 11.48 -11.37
N ASP A 156 8.41 10.16 -11.36
CA ASP A 156 7.53 9.19 -12.01
C ASP A 156 6.26 8.92 -11.20
N PHE A 157 6.20 9.40 -9.95
CA PHE A 157 4.98 9.29 -9.17
C PHE A 157 3.91 10.26 -9.69
N GLY A 158 2.70 9.73 -9.89
CA GLY A 158 1.56 10.55 -10.29
C GLY A 158 1.19 11.62 -9.26
N THR A 159 0.39 12.59 -9.70
CA THR A 159 -0.18 13.66 -8.86
C THR A 159 -1.61 13.33 -8.36
N ALA A 160 -2.08 12.11 -8.65
CA ALA A 160 -3.40 11.64 -8.25
C ALA A 160 -3.53 11.65 -6.73
N ARG A 161 -4.59 12.31 -6.24
CA ARG A 161 -4.91 12.39 -4.81
C ARG A 161 -5.90 11.28 -4.48
N GLY A 162 -5.58 10.50 -3.46
CA GLY A 162 -6.51 9.52 -2.90
C GLY A 162 -6.52 9.54 -1.38
N SER A 163 -7.03 8.46 -0.79
CA SER A 163 -7.27 8.34 0.65
C SER A 163 -6.36 7.33 1.34
N ILE A 164 -5.37 6.78 0.63
CA ILE A 164 -4.45 5.78 1.18
C ILE A 164 -3.21 6.48 1.73
N ALA A 165 -2.88 6.24 3.00
CA ALA A 165 -1.60 6.65 3.55
C ALA A 165 -0.61 5.48 3.60
N CYS A 166 0.68 5.76 3.45
CA CYS A 166 1.74 4.75 3.55
C CYS A 166 2.89 5.20 4.45
N PHE A 167 3.39 4.32 5.33
CA PHE A 167 4.70 4.52 5.98
C PHE A 167 5.56 3.27 5.86
N SER A 168 6.83 3.44 5.50
CA SER A 168 7.72 2.32 5.21
C SER A 168 9.15 2.54 5.69
N GLN A 169 9.74 1.52 6.29
CA GLN A 169 11.18 1.51 6.59
C GLN A 169 12.03 1.33 5.31
N SER A 170 11.49 0.68 4.28
CA SER A 170 12.16 0.49 3.01
C SER A 170 11.65 1.48 1.96
N GLY A 171 12.54 2.34 1.47
CA GLY A 171 12.24 3.25 0.36
C GLY A 171 11.84 2.52 -0.92
N GLN A 172 12.55 1.44 -1.25
CA GLN A 172 12.26 0.62 -2.43
C GLN A 172 10.85 0.01 -2.37
N LEU A 173 10.48 -0.60 -1.24
CA LEU A 173 9.16 -1.22 -1.11
C LEU A 173 8.04 -0.20 -1.03
N ALA A 174 8.29 1.00 -0.48
CA ALA A 174 7.37 2.12 -0.58
C ALA A 174 7.13 2.49 -2.05
N SER A 175 8.20 2.75 -2.82
CA SER A 175 8.10 3.09 -4.23
C SER A 175 7.37 2.01 -5.04
N MET A 176 7.62 0.72 -4.76
CA MET A 176 6.89 -0.37 -5.41
C MET A 176 5.41 -0.39 -5.04
N PHE A 177 5.06 -0.14 -3.78
CA PHE A 177 3.65 -0.05 -3.37
C PHE A 177 2.91 1.11 -4.02
N LEU A 178 3.54 2.29 -4.08
CA LEU A 178 2.96 3.46 -4.76
C LEU A 178 2.79 3.19 -6.27
N ARG A 179 3.85 2.76 -6.95
CA ARG A 179 3.86 2.55 -8.41
C ARG A 179 2.94 1.41 -8.82
N LEU A 180 3.08 0.24 -8.21
CA LEU A 180 2.32 -0.95 -8.60
C LEU A 180 0.87 -0.91 -8.09
N GLY A 181 0.63 -0.27 -6.93
CA GLY A 181 -0.72 -0.02 -6.44
C GLY A 181 -1.51 0.88 -7.40
N TYR A 182 -0.89 1.96 -7.87
CA TYR A 182 -1.51 2.83 -8.88
C TYR A 182 -1.68 2.10 -10.22
N ALA A 183 -0.61 1.50 -10.75
CA ALA A 183 -0.60 0.90 -12.09
C ALA A 183 -1.55 -0.29 -12.23
N TYR A 184 -1.65 -1.16 -11.22
CA TYR A 184 -2.45 -2.39 -11.32
C TYR A 184 -3.84 -2.31 -10.70
N GLN A 185 -4.11 -1.35 -9.82
CA GLN A 185 -5.37 -1.27 -9.07
C GLN A 185 -5.97 0.14 -9.01
N GLY A 186 -5.31 1.13 -9.62
CA GLY A 186 -5.75 2.53 -9.57
C GLY A 186 -5.72 3.12 -8.16
N LEU A 187 -4.90 2.58 -7.25
CA LEU A 187 -4.78 3.10 -5.88
C LEU A 187 -4.14 4.48 -5.89
N ALA A 188 -4.81 5.45 -5.28
CA ALA A 188 -4.31 6.81 -5.12
C ALA A 188 -4.05 7.09 -3.63
N PHE A 189 -3.00 7.85 -3.36
CA PHE A 189 -2.50 8.04 -2.00
C PHE A 189 -2.72 9.47 -1.53
N SER A 190 -3.04 9.63 -0.25
CA SER A 190 -3.06 10.94 0.41
C SER A 190 -1.63 11.38 0.73
N LYS A 191 -0.84 10.46 1.32
CA LYS A 191 0.49 10.68 1.86
C LYS A 191 1.29 9.38 1.85
N ALA A 192 2.59 9.45 1.62
CA ALA A 192 3.51 8.37 1.92
C ALA A 192 4.80 8.89 2.55
N VAL A 193 5.41 8.07 3.40
CA VAL A 193 6.70 8.36 4.01
C VAL A 193 7.60 7.12 4.04
N SER A 194 8.77 7.24 3.42
CA SER A 194 9.91 6.39 3.71
C SER A 194 10.70 7.02 4.86
N PHE A 195 10.89 6.28 5.96
CA PHE A 195 11.52 6.81 7.18
C PHE A 195 12.78 6.06 7.63
N GLY A 196 13.25 5.09 6.85
CA GLY A 196 14.57 4.47 6.99
C GLY A 196 14.88 3.96 8.39
N ASN A 197 16.00 4.43 8.95
CA ASN A 197 16.53 3.99 10.25
C ASN A 197 15.62 4.36 11.44
N ALA A 198 14.69 5.32 11.26
CA ALA A 198 13.75 5.75 12.29
C ALA A 198 14.41 6.29 13.56
N SER A 199 15.47 7.09 13.41
CA SER A 199 16.31 7.51 14.53
C SER A 199 15.64 8.56 15.42
N ASP A 200 14.72 9.35 14.85
CA ASP A 200 13.88 10.29 15.59
C ASP A 200 12.39 10.00 15.42
N LEU A 201 11.77 10.40 14.30
CA LEU A 201 10.38 10.03 14.00
C LEU A 201 10.28 8.52 13.70
N LYS A 202 9.30 7.87 14.32
CA LYS A 202 9.11 6.41 14.33
C LYS A 202 7.75 6.04 13.74
N ALA A 203 7.57 4.73 13.52
CA ALA A 203 6.33 4.19 12.94
C ALA A 203 5.04 4.63 13.66
N HIS A 204 5.07 4.77 15.00
CA HIS A 204 3.88 5.19 15.75
C HIS A 204 3.53 6.67 15.56
N ASP A 205 4.50 7.54 15.28
CA ASP A 205 4.25 8.96 15.02
C ASP A 205 3.47 9.13 13.71
N PHE A 206 3.89 8.43 12.66
CA PHE A 206 3.18 8.42 11.37
C PHE A 206 1.82 7.76 11.46
N LEU A 207 1.72 6.62 12.18
CA LEU A 207 0.45 5.94 12.38
C LEU A 207 -0.56 6.80 13.15
N ALA A 208 -0.13 7.51 14.20
CA ALA A 208 -0.97 8.41 14.96
C ALA A 208 -1.49 9.56 14.07
N TYR A 209 -0.58 10.20 13.32
CA TYR A 209 -0.95 11.29 12.41
C TYR A 209 -1.94 10.83 11.34
N PHE A 210 -1.66 9.73 10.62
CA PHE A 210 -2.57 9.17 9.62
C PHE A 210 -3.90 8.69 10.23
N GLY A 211 -3.88 8.18 11.46
CA GLY A 211 -5.07 7.83 12.22
C GLY A 211 -6.01 9.01 12.46
N SER A 212 -5.46 10.20 12.68
CA SER A 212 -6.22 11.44 12.89
C SER A 212 -6.55 12.24 11.62
N ASP A 213 -5.80 12.03 10.53
CA ASP A 213 -5.92 12.80 9.29
C ASP A 213 -7.21 12.49 8.53
N SER A 214 -8.07 13.48 8.34
CA SER A 214 -9.35 13.31 7.63
C SER A 214 -9.21 13.00 6.14
N LYS A 215 -8.00 13.09 5.57
CA LYS A 215 -7.72 12.75 4.17
C LYS A 215 -7.27 11.30 3.99
N THR A 216 -7.16 10.56 5.08
CA THR A 216 -6.68 9.18 5.09
C THR A 216 -7.77 8.26 5.61
N GLU A 217 -8.14 7.26 4.81
CA GLU A 217 -9.14 6.24 5.15
C GLU A 217 -8.49 4.87 5.38
N ILE A 218 -7.44 4.54 4.62
CA ILE A 218 -6.72 3.26 4.69
C ILE A 218 -5.24 3.52 4.89
N ILE A 219 -4.59 2.71 5.73
CA ILE A 219 -3.16 2.86 6.04
C ILE A 219 -2.43 1.59 5.65
N GLY A 220 -1.43 1.72 4.76
CA GLY A 220 -0.48 0.66 4.43
C GLY A 220 0.87 0.89 5.10
N ALA A 221 1.57 -0.18 5.47
CA ALA A 221 2.95 -0.05 5.93
C ALA A 221 3.84 -1.23 5.56
N TYR A 222 5.14 -0.97 5.46
CA TYR A 222 6.16 -2.00 5.48
C TYR A 222 7.10 -1.78 6.67
N LEU A 223 7.26 -2.81 7.50
CA LEU A 223 8.04 -2.76 8.73
C LEU A 223 9.01 -3.94 8.84
N GLU A 224 10.23 -3.66 9.26
CA GLU A 224 11.28 -4.62 9.59
C GLU A 224 11.41 -4.79 11.11
N GLY A 225 11.26 -3.70 11.86
CA GLY A 225 11.35 -3.71 13.31
C GLY A 225 10.83 -2.41 13.94
N LEU A 226 10.40 -2.51 15.20
CA LEU A 226 9.83 -1.40 15.95
C LEU A 226 10.80 -0.95 17.05
N LYS A 227 11.35 0.27 16.95
CA LYS A 227 12.19 0.86 18.01
C LYS A 227 11.40 1.12 19.30
N ASN A 228 10.08 1.36 19.21
CA ASN A 228 9.17 1.49 20.35
C ASN A 228 7.87 0.68 20.10
N GLY A 229 7.96 -0.62 20.37
CA GLY A 229 6.84 -1.55 20.13
C GLY A 229 5.61 -1.27 21.00
N ARG A 230 5.78 -0.78 22.23
CA ARG A 230 4.64 -0.49 23.12
C ARG A 230 3.81 0.69 22.62
N MET A 231 4.46 1.80 22.24
CA MET A 231 3.74 2.96 21.71
C MET A 231 3.05 2.62 20.38
N PHE A 232 3.70 1.83 19.53
CA PHE A 232 3.09 1.34 18.30
C PHE A 232 1.86 0.48 18.57
N PHE A 233 1.92 -0.45 19.53
CA PHE A 233 0.79 -1.28 19.93
C PHE A 233 -0.41 -0.44 20.38
N GLU A 234 -0.19 0.54 21.28
CA GLU A 234 -1.27 1.41 21.76
C GLU A 234 -1.89 2.24 20.64
N THR A 235 -1.04 2.82 19.78
CA THR A 235 -1.48 3.62 18.64
C THR A 235 -2.28 2.77 17.65
N ALA A 236 -1.77 1.59 17.29
CA ALA A 236 -2.46 0.67 16.38
C ALA A 236 -3.82 0.26 16.92
N LYS A 237 -3.92 -0.11 18.21
CA LYS A 237 -5.18 -0.50 18.86
C LYS A 237 -6.25 0.59 18.75
N GLN A 238 -5.85 1.87 18.83
CA GLN A 238 -6.76 3.01 18.70
C GLN A 238 -7.15 3.29 17.25
N VAL A 239 -6.18 3.26 16.33
CA VAL A 239 -6.39 3.63 14.93
C VAL A 239 -7.22 2.60 14.18
N THR A 240 -6.92 1.31 14.36
CA THR A 240 -7.55 0.21 13.58
C THR A 240 -9.03 0.03 13.82
N ARG A 241 -9.58 0.59 14.91
CA ARG A 241 -11.02 0.60 15.15
C ARG A 241 -11.79 1.49 14.19
N ASN A 242 -11.11 2.46 13.58
CA ASN A 242 -11.73 3.42 12.67
C ASN A 242 -11.15 3.33 11.25
N LYS A 243 -9.87 3.01 11.11
CA LYS A 243 -9.17 2.97 9.82
C LYS A 243 -8.34 1.69 9.69
N PRO A 244 -8.54 0.85 8.68
CA PRO A 244 -7.77 -0.38 8.51
C PRO A 244 -6.27 -0.10 8.34
N LEU A 245 -5.46 -0.91 9.02
CA LEU A 245 -3.99 -0.88 8.95
C LEU A 245 -3.48 -2.21 8.34
N VAL A 246 -2.97 -2.14 7.12
CA VAL A 246 -2.39 -3.28 6.39
C VAL A 246 -0.87 -3.21 6.50
N ILE A 247 -0.23 -4.25 7.05
CA ILE A 247 1.22 -4.25 7.26
C ILE A 247 1.88 -5.44 6.61
N TRP A 248 2.81 -5.15 5.70
CA TRP A 248 3.79 -6.12 5.20
C TRP A 248 5.00 -6.14 6.14
N LYS A 249 5.14 -7.22 6.93
CA LYS A 249 6.22 -7.35 7.92
C LYS A 249 7.39 -8.14 7.33
N GLY A 250 8.54 -7.48 7.16
CA GLY A 250 9.82 -8.13 6.85
C GLY A 250 10.41 -8.85 8.07
N GLY A 251 11.34 -9.77 7.85
CA GLY A 251 12.10 -10.41 8.93
C GLY A 251 11.32 -11.40 9.80
N GLN A 252 10.30 -12.08 9.25
CA GLN A 252 9.48 -13.05 9.98
C GLN A 252 10.07 -14.47 10.05
N THR A 253 11.13 -14.76 9.30
CA THR A 253 11.87 -16.02 9.34
C THR A 253 13.25 -15.79 9.92
N GLU A 254 13.95 -16.84 10.35
CA GLU A 254 15.31 -16.73 10.88
C GLU A 254 16.27 -16.02 9.89
N GLY A 255 16.24 -16.42 8.61
CA GLY A 255 17.02 -15.78 7.57
C GLY A 255 16.65 -14.32 7.33
N GLY A 256 15.35 -14.02 7.30
CA GLY A 256 14.86 -12.65 7.16
C GLY A 256 15.24 -11.77 8.36
N ALA A 257 15.12 -12.30 9.58
CA ALA A 257 15.44 -11.60 10.82
C ALA A 257 16.93 -11.20 10.88
N ARG A 258 17.82 -12.09 10.42
CA ARG A 258 19.24 -11.76 10.28
C ARG A 258 19.45 -10.63 9.28
N ALA A 259 18.81 -10.70 8.11
CA ALA A 259 18.93 -9.68 7.06
C ALA A 259 18.44 -8.31 7.53
N THR A 260 17.31 -8.24 8.25
CA THR A 260 16.79 -6.97 8.79
C THR A 260 17.67 -6.40 9.89
N THR A 261 18.25 -7.26 10.74
CA THR A 261 19.17 -6.82 11.80
C THR A 261 20.42 -6.14 11.21
N SER A 262 20.97 -6.67 10.11
CA SER A 262 22.09 -6.06 9.40
C SER A 262 21.74 -4.82 8.58
N HIS A 263 20.45 -4.59 8.27
CA HIS A 263 20.02 -3.54 7.34
C HIS A 263 19.36 -2.33 8.01
N THR A 264 18.70 -2.48 9.15
CA THR A 264 18.04 -1.35 9.87
C THR A 264 18.43 -1.26 11.34
N SER A 265 19.37 -2.09 11.79
CA SER A 265 19.85 -2.11 13.19
C SER A 265 18.69 -2.14 14.19
N SER A 266 17.65 -2.90 13.86
CA SER A 266 16.48 -3.15 14.71
C SER A 266 16.37 -4.64 15.01
N LEU A 267 16.06 -4.99 16.26
CA LEU A 267 15.88 -6.38 16.66
C LEU A 267 14.60 -6.91 16.01
N ALA A 268 14.73 -7.96 15.21
CA ALA A 268 13.58 -8.65 14.67
C ALA A 268 12.77 -9.28 15.82
N GLY A 269 11.52 -8.88 15.97
CA GLY A 269 10.60 -9.48 16.94
C GLY A 269 10.17 -10.89 16.51
N SER A 270 9.81 -11.74 17.47
CA SER A 270 9.33 -13.10 17.18
C SER A 270 8.04 -13.05 16.34
N GLN A 271 7.86 -14.06 15.48
CA GLN A 271 6.66 -14.17 14.65
C GLN A 271 5.40 -14.33 15.51
N GLU A 272 5.49 -15.06 16.62
CA GLU A 272 4.40 -15.28 17.57
C GLU A 272 3.96 -13.97 18.23
N ILE A 273 4.92 -13.13 18.64
CA ILE A 273 4.65 -11.80 19.21
C ILE A 273 3.98 -10.91 18.17
N TRP A 274 4.46 -10.93 16.93
CA TRP A 274 3.84 -10.15 15.85
C TRP A 274 2.40 -10.59 15.59
N GLN A 275 2.14 -11.89 15.49
CA GLN A 275 0.79 -12.42 15.30
C GLN A 275 -0.14 -12.10 16.48
N ALA A 276 0.36 -12.18 17.71
CA ALA A 276 -0.39 -11.79 18.90
C ALA A 276 -0.76 -10.30 18.88
N MET A 277 0.20 -9.43 18.53
CA MET A 277 -0.05 -8.00 18.32
C MET A 277 -1.13 -7.79 17.28
N CYS A 278 -1.05 -8.45 16.11
CA CYS A 278 -2.05 -8.29 15.06
C CYS A 278 -3.46 -8.65 15.52
N ARG A 279 -3.62 -9.78 16.24
CA ARG A 279 -4.93 -10.19 16.79
C ARG A 279 -5.48 -9.19 17.81
N GLN A 280 -4.63 -8.62 18.65
CA GLN A 280 -5.05 -7.69 19.71
C GLN A 280 -5.31 -6.26 19.21
N THR A 281 -4.75 -5.90 18.06
CA THR A 281 -4.80 -4.55 17.51
C THR A 281 -5.55 -4.47 16.20
N GLY A 282 -6.03 -5.56 15.61
CA GLY A 282 -6.74 -5.53 14.33
C GLY A 282 -5.87 -5.18 13.11
N ILE A 283 -4.55 -5.30 13.25
CA ILE A 283 -3.63 -5.14 12.10
C ILE A 283 -3.87 -6.28 11.11
N ILE A 284 -4.04 -5.94 9.84
CA ILE A 284 -4.12 -6.89 8.75
C ILE A 284 -2.69 -7.18 8.29
N SER A 285 -2.11 -8.29 8.77
CA SER A 285 -0.75 -8.70 8.41
C SER A 285 -0.73 -9.40 7.05
N VAL A 286 0.08 -8.88 6.13
CA VAL A 286 0.28 -9.43 4.78
C VAL A 286 1.76 -9.80 4.56
N HIS A 287 2.04 -10.61 3.54
CA HIS A 287 3.32 -11.31 3.39
C HIS A 287 4.02 -10.97 2.07
N SER A 288 3.33 -10.28 1.17
CA SER A 288 3.87 -9.83 -0.11
C SER A 288 3.27 -8.50 -0.54
N LEU A 289 3.93 -7.85 -1.49
CA LEU A 289 3.41 -6.65 -2.14
C LEU A 289 2.06 -6.90 -2.84
N VAL A 290 1.90 -8.06 -3.48
CA VAL A 290 0.66 -8.43 -4.17
C VAL A 290 -0.49 -8.53 -3.16
N GLU A 291 -0.27 -9.21 -2.04
CA GLU A 291 -1.27 -9.31 -0.97
C GLU A 291 -1.59 -7.93 -0.38
N MET A 292 -0.58 -7.06 -0.20
CA MET A 292 -0.78 -5.68 0.28
C MET A 292 -1.66 -4.85 -0.66
N VAL A 293 -1.31 -4.82 -1.95
CA VAL A 293 -2.04 -4.07 -2.99
C VAL A 293 -3.47 -4.59 -3.13
N SER A 294 -3.66 -5.91 -3.20
CA SER A 294 -4.99 -6.52 -3.32
C SER A 294 -5.84 -6.32 -2.06
N THR A 295 -5.25 -6.37 -0.86
CA THR A 295 -5.98 -6.12 0.39
C THR A 295 -6.45 -4.66 0.48
N VAL A 296 -5.57 -3.71 0.17
CA VAL A 296 -5.91 -2.28 0.18
C VAL A 296 -6.97 -1.97 -0.89
N SER A 297 -6.85 -2.54 -2.08
CA SER A 297 -7.85 -2.39 -3.14
C SER A 297 -9.23 -2.91 -2.72
N ALA A 298 -9.28 -4.05 -2.03
CA ALA A 298 -10.52 -4.63 -1.51
C ALA A 298 -11.13 -3.78 -0.40
N LEU A 299 -10.33 -3.26 0.55
CA LEU A 299 -10.80 -2.35 1.60
C LEU A 299 -11.39 -1.05 1.04
N GLU A 300 -10.84 -0.54 -0.05
CA GLU A 300 -11.32 0.70 -0.69
C GLU A 300 -12.65 0.51 -1.42
N ARG A 301 -12.91 -0.69 -1.95
CA ARG A 301 -13.98 -0.92 -2.94
C ARG A 301 -15.07 -1.90 -2.50
N MET A 302 -14.86 -2.65 -1.41
CA MET A 302 -15.76 -3.74 -1.00
C MET A 302 -16.24 -3.58 0.43
N ALA A 303 -17.46 -4.08 0.68
CA ALA A 303 -17.92 -4.32 2.04
C ALA A 303 -17.15 -5.47 2.68
N LEU A 304 -16.90 -5.37 3.99
CA LEU A 304 -16.24 -6.44 4.73
C LEU A 304 -17.09 -7.73 4.74
N PRO A 305 -16.48 -8.90 4.49
CA PRO A 305 -17.19 -10.17 4.54
C PRO A 305 -17.79 -10.45 5.92
N LYS A 306 -19.07 -10.84 5.95
CA LYS A 306 -19.78 -11.23 7.18
C LYS A 306 -19.46 -12.65 7.64
N GLY A 307 -18.94 -13.49 6.74
CA GLY A 307 -18.63 -14.89 7.01
C GLY A 307 -17.53 -15.41 6.09
N VAL A 308 -17.24 -16.71 6.23
CA VAL A 308 -16.16 -17.41 5.51
C VAL A 308 -16.68 -18.44 4.51
N ARG A 309 -18.00 -18.56 4.37
CA ARG A 309 -18.62 -19.54 3.48
C ARG A 309 -18.68 -18.96 2.08
N VAL A 310 -18.06 -19.64 1.12
CA VAL A 310 -17.88 -19.11 -0.22
C VAL A 310 -18.49 -20.02 -1.28
N ALA A 311 -19.13 -19.40 -2.27
CA ALA A 311 -19.38 -20.04 -3.55
C ALA A 311 -18.15 -19.82 -4.43
N ILE A 312 -17.75 -20.84 -5.18
CA ILE A 312 -16.62 -20.78 -6.12
C ILE A 312 -17.15 -21.06 -7.52
N MET A 313 -16.70 -20.30 -8.52
CA MET A 313 -16.96 -20.56 -9.94
C MET A 313 -15.69 -20.31 -10.77
N GLY A 314 -15.60 -20.96 -11.93
CA GLY A 314 -14.50 -20.75 -12.90
C GLY A 314 -13.35 -21.77 -12.80
N GLY A 315 -13.53 -22.80 -11.96
CA GLY A 315 -12.76 -24.03 -12.02
C GLY A 315 -13.48 -25.07 -12.89
N ALA A 316 -12.73 -25.82 -13.70
CA ALA A 316 -13.25 -26.99 -14.42
C ALA A 316 -12.50 -28.24 -13.98
N GLY A 317 -13.22 -29.33 -13.68
CA GLY A 317 -12.64 -30.60 -13.23
C GLY A 317 -11.61 -30.43 -12.10
N GLY A 318 -10.32 -30.63 -12.42
CA GLY A 318 -9.22 -30.46 -11.47
C GLY A 318 -9.11 -29.04 -10.90
N GLY A 319 -9.44 -27.99 -11.66
CA GLY A 319 -9.41 -26.60 -11.21
C GLY A 319 -10.29 -26.36 -9.98
N SER A 320 -11.49 -26.94 -9.96
CA SER A 320 -12.43 -26.85 -8.84
C SER A 320 -11.88 -27.50 -7.56
N VAL A 321 -11.15 -28.61 -7.70
CA VAL A 321 -10.50 -29.30 -6.57
C VAL A 321 -9.42 -28.41 -5.96
N THR A 322 -8.50 -27.88 -6.77
CA THR A 322 -7.40 -27.03 -6.26
C THR A 322 -7.92 -25.73 -5.65
N MET A 323 -8.93 -25.09 -6.26
CA MET A 323 -9.53 -23.88 -5.71
C MET A 323 -10.20 -24.15 -4.35
N THR A 324 -10.86 -25.29 -4.20
CA THR A 324 -11.45 -25.70 -2.91
C THR A 324 -10.36 -25.87 -1.86
N ASP A 325 -9.30 -26.62 -2.17
CA ASP A 325 -8.17 -26.83 -1.26
C ASP A 325 -7.48 -25.51 -0.87
N LEU A 326 -7.28 -24.60 -1.83
CA LEU A 326 -6.69 -23.29 -1.58
C LEU A 326 -7.58 -22.44 -0.68
N ALA A 327 -8.89 -22.40 -0.95
CA ALA A 327 -9.85 -21.66 -0.11
C ALA A 327 -9.85 -22.20 1.33
N GLU A 328 -9.94 -23.52 1.51
CA GLU A 328 -9.95 -24.14 2.84
C GLU A 328 -8.63 -23.95 3.60
N LYS A 329 -7.48 -24.00 2.92
CA LYS A 329 -6.16 -23.70 3.52
C LYS A 329 -6.05 -22.26 4.02
N GLN A 330 -6.77 -21.32 3.43
CA GLN A 330 -6.86 -19.93 3.92
C GLN A 330 -7.91 -19.75 5.03
N GLY A 331 -8.57 -20.82 5.47
CA GLY A 331 -9.59 -20.79 6.52
C GLY A 331 -11.01 -20.50 6.02
N LEU A 332 -11.23 -20.51 4.70
CA LEU A 332 -12.57 -20.41 4.12
C LEU A 332 -13.31 -21.75 4.19
N LYS A 333 -14.61 -21.72 3.88
CA LYS A 333 -15.46 -22.91 3.80
C LYS A 333 -16.19 -22.93 2.47
N VAL A 334 -16.23 -24.10 1.83
CA VAL A 334 -16.92 -24.30 0.54
C VAL A 334 -18.12 -25.21 0.78
N PRO A 335 -19.22 -24.72 1.37
CA PRO A 335 -20.36 -25.58 1.71
C PRO A 335 -21.17 -25.95 0.48
N HIS A 336 -22.00 -26.98 0.60
CA HIS A 336 -23.06 -27.23 -0.37
C HIS A 336 -24.01 -26.03 -0.46
N LEU A 337 -24.41 -25.69 -1.69
CA LEU A 337 -25.54 -24.80 -1.91
C LEU A 337 -26.81 -25.45 -1.36
N SER A 338 -27.81 -24.64 -1.05
CA SER A 338 -29.12 -25.15 -0.64
C SER A 338 -29.75 -26.02 -1.73
N GLU A 339 -30.55 -27.01 -1.35
CA GLU A 339 -31.26 -27.86 -2.30
C GLU A 339 -32.15 -27.04 -3.25
N LYS A 340 -32.75 -25.95 -2.75
CA LYS A 340 -33.52 -24.98 -3.55
C LYS A 340 -32.66 -24.37 -4.66
N THR A 341 -31.45 -23.91 -4.32
CA THR A 341 -30.52 -23.32 -5.30
C THR A 341 -30.08 -24.35 -6.33
N ILE A 342 -29.65 -25.54 -5.89
CA ILE A 342 -29.21 -26.63 -6.77
C ILE A 342 -30.33 -26.99 -7.76
N HIS A 343 -31.54 -27.25 -7.27
CA HIS A 343 -32.67 -27.64 -8.11
C HIS A 343 -33.11 -26.54 -9.10
N SER A 344 -32.89 -25.26 -8.74
CA SER A 344 -33.16 -24.14 -9.64
C SER A 344 -32.10 -24.05 -10.75
N LEU A 345 -30.83 -24.28 -10.41
CA LEU A 345 -29.72 -24.29 -11.37
C LEU A 345 -29.78 -25.49 -12.34
N GLU A 346 -30.21 -26.67 -11.88
CA GLU A 346 -30.40 -27.87 -12.71
C GLU A 346 -31.38 -27.66 -13.88
N LYS A 347 -32.30 -26.70 -13.75
CA LYS A 347 -33.26 -26.35 -14.82
C LYS A 347 -32.64 -25.46 -15.91
N LEU A 348 -31.52 -24.81 -15.60
CA LEU A 348 -30.86 -23.82 -16.47
C LEU A 348 -29.62 -24.41 -17.14
N VAL A 349 -28.89 -25.26 -16.43
CA VAL A 349 -27.57 -25.74 -16.86
C VAL A 349 -27.66 -27.17 -17.39
N PRO A 350 -27.17 -27.44 -18.63
CA PRO A 350 -27.11 -28.80 -19.16
C PRO A 350 -26.26 -29.73 -18.29
N VAL A 351 -26.74 -30.96 -18.07
CA VAL A 351 -26.06 -31.94 -17.21
C VAL A 351 -24.69 -32.35 -17.75
N ALA A 352 -24.55 -32.48 -19.07
CA ALA A 352 -23.32 -32.98 -19.68
C ALA A 352 -22.19 -31.95 -19.55
N GLY A 353 -21.13 -32.30 -18.82
CA GLY A 353 -19.91 -31.49 -18.69
C GLY A 353 -20.01 -30.33 -17.71
N ASN A 354 -21.07 -30.21 -16.93
CA ASN A 354 -21.25 -29.15 -15.93
C ASN A 354 -21.55 -29.73 -14.53
N SER A 355 -21.30 -28.94 -13.49
CA SER A 355 -21.70 -29.19 -12.11
C SER A 355 -22.31 -27.92 -11.52
N VAL A 356 -23.59 -28.00 -11.17
CA VAL A 356 -24.31 -26.92 -10.46
C VAL A 356 -24.11 -26.94 -8.93
N ARG A 357 -23.22 -27.82 -8.44
CA ARG A 357 -22.84 -27.88 -7.02
C ARG A 357 -21.76 -26.82 -6.73
N ASN A 358 -21.31 -26.71 -5.49
CA ASN A 358 -20.19 -25.84 -5.11
C ASN A 358 -18.91 -26.68 -4.96
N PRO A 359 -17.82 -26.40 -5.70
CA PRO A 359 -17.67 -25.36 -6.72
C PRO A 359 -18.53 -25.54 -7.97
N LEU A 360 -18.99 -24.41 -8.52
CA LEU A 360 -19.77 -24.30 -9.75
C LEU A 360 -18.85 -24.46 -10.96
N ASP A 361 -19.12 -25.50 -11.74
CA ASP A 361 -18.51 -25.75 -13.06
C ASP A 361 -19.62 -25.57 -14.09
N VAL A 362 -19.95 -24.32 -14.39
CA VAL A 362 -21.09 -23.94 -15.24
C VAL A 362 -20.66 -22.94 -16.29
N PHE A 363 -21.20 -23.08 -17.49
CA PHE A 363 -21.04 -22.11 -18.58
C PHE A 363 -22.41 -21.63 -19.03
N PHE A 364 -22.57 -20.30 -19.14
CA PHE A 364 -23.81 -19.70 -19.64
C PHE A 364 -23.60 -19.14 -21.04
N THR A 365 -24.54 -19.43 -21.94
CA THR A 365 -24.61 -18.84 -23.27
C THR A 365 -25.55 -17.63 -23.32
N GLN A 366 -26.36 -17.43 -22.28
CA GLN A 366 -27.31 -16.32 -22.15
C GLN A 366 -27.06 -15.54 -20.86
N ASP A 367 -27.07 -14.21 -20.94
CA ASP A 367 -26.89 -13.34 -19.76
C ASP A 367 -28.01 -13.49 -18.74
N SER A 368 -29.22 -13.82 -19.19
CA SER A 368 -30.37 -14.09 -18.30
C SER A 368 -30.08 -15.22 -17.32
N ASP A 369 -29.34 -16.24 -17.77
CA ASP A 369 -29.05 -17.42 -16.95
C ASP A 369 -27.96 -17.09 -15.93
N PHE A 370 -26.94 -16.32 -16.34
CA PHE A 370 -25.93 -15.80 -15.43
C PHE A 370 -26.54 -14.88 -14.36
N ARG A 371 -27.43 -13.96 -14.74
CA ARG A 371 -28.18 -13.11 -13.79
C ARG A 371 -28.99 -13.93 -12.80
N THR A 372 -29.61 -15.01 -13.27
CA THR A 372 -30.38 -15.93 -12.41
C THR A 372 -29.46 -16.65 -11.42
N LEU A 373 -28.27 -17.10 -11.84
CA LEU A 373 -27.27 -17.64 -10.90
C LEU A 373 -26.93 -16.62 -9.81
N ILE A 374 -26.66 -15.36 -10.17
CA ILE A 374 -26.31 -14.33 -9.19
C ILE A 374 -27.46 -14.07 -8.19
N ASP A 375 -28.71 -14.05 -8.66
CA ASP A 375 -29.88 -13.91 -7.79
C ASP A 375 -30.04 -15.11 -6.84
N LEU A 376 -29.79 -16.33 -7.31
CA LEU A 376 -29.81 -17.53 -6.47
C LEU A 376 -28.69 -17.51 -5.42
N LEU A 377 -27.47 -17.11 -5.80
CA LEU A 377 -26.35 -16.98 -4.85
C LEU A 377 -26.57 -15.86 -3.83
N ARG A 378 -27.27 -14.78 -4.20
CA ARG A 378 -27.74 -13.75 -3.25
C ARG A 378 -28.64 -14.37 -2.20
N GLU A 379 -29.61 -15.17 -2.61
CA GLU A 379 -30.63 -15.76 -1.73
C GLU A 379 -30.14 -16.96 -0.91
N ASP A 380 -29.06 -17.62 -1.34
CA ASP A 380 -28.55 -18.81 -0.66
C ASP A 380 -27.92 -18.48 0.69
N GLU A 381 -28.59 -18.87 1.78
CA GLU A 381 -28.14 -18.61 3.15
C GLU A 381 -26.86 -19.36 3.54
N ASN A 382 -26.42 -20.35 2.75
CA ASN A 382 -25.18 -21.08 2.99
C ASN A 382 -23.94 -20.28 2.54
N ILE A 383 -24.11 -19.20 1.78
CA ILE A 383 -23.01 -18.46 1.15
C ILE A 383 -22.93 -17.03 1.67
N ASP A 384 -21.72 -16.61 2.04
CA ASP A 384 -21.39 -15.27 2.53
C ASP A 384 -20.70 -14.41 1.48
N ALA A 385 -19.99 -15.01 0.52
CA ALA A 385 -19.26 -14.34 -0.56
C ALA A 385 -19.11 -15.23 -1.79
N PHE A 386 -18.82 -14.61 -2.95
CA PHE A 386 -18.62 -15.31 -4.22
C PHE A 386 -17.20 -15.07 -4.75
N LEU A 387 -16.44 -16.15 -4.96
CA LEU A 387 -15.14 -16.14 -5.62
C LEU A 387 -15.31 -16.65 -7.06
N PHE A 388 -15.06 -15.79 -8.03
CA PHE A 388 -15.23 -16.13 -9.44
C PHE A 388 -13.90 -15.99 -10.18
N ASN A 389 -13.37 -17.11 -10.67
CA ASN A 389 -12.25 -17.09 -11.62
C ASN A 389 -12.77 -16.72 -13.01
N LEU A 390 -12.59 -15.44 -13.35
CA LEU A 390 -13.07 -14.81 -14.55
C LEU A 390 -12.07 -15.04 -15.68
N ARG A 391 -12.50 -15.80 -16.69
CA ARG A 391 -11.69 -16.07 -17.87
C ARG A 391 -12.08 -15.15 -19.02
N PHE A 392 -11.08 -14.49 -19.59
CA PHE A 392 -11.20 -13.78 -20.85
C PHE A 392 -10.65 -14.67 -21.96
N GLY A 393 -11.45 -14.93 -23.00
CA GLY A 393 -10.99 -15.62 -24.21
C GLY A 393 -10.76 -17.13 -24.12
N GLY A 394 -11.57 -17.89 -23.36
CA GLY A 394 -11.46 -19.35 -23.37
C GLY A 394 -12.73 -20.12 -22.96
N GLY A 395 -13.22 -20.99 -23.85
CA GLY A 395 -13.98 -22.20 -23.48
C GLY A 395 -15.30 -22.51 -24.22
N GLY A 396 -15.80 -21.63 -25.11
CA GLY A 396 -17.06 -21.87 -25.84
C GLY A 396 -16.86 -22.08 -27.36
N PRO A 397 -17.77 -22.80 -28.05
CA PRO A 397 -17.69 -23.04 -29.50
C PRO A 397 -17.93 -21.77 -30.35
N VAL A 398 -18.28 -20.66 -29.71
CA VAL A 398 -18.56 -19.35 -30.33
C VAL A 398 -17.86 -18.28 -29.51
N GLN A 399 -16.56 -18.03 -29.74
CA GLN A 399 -15.92 -16.80 -29.23
C GLN A 399 -14.96 -16.22 -30.26
N THR A 400 -15.14 -14.93 -30.49
CA THR A 400 -14.25 -14.07 -31.26
C THR A 400 -13.23 -13.48 -30.28
N HIS A 401 -11.95 -13.78 -30.47
CA HIS A 401 -10.88 -13.29 -29.60
C HIS A 401 -10.71 -11.76 -29.75
N GLY A 402 -11.50 -10.95 -29.03
CA GLY A 402 -11.52 -9.51 -29.19
C GLY A 402 -12.17 -8.71 -28.04
N ILE A 403 -12.01 -7.38 -28.11
CA ILE A 403 -12.41 -6.41 -27.08
C ILE A 403 -13.93 -6.39 -26.82
N GLY A 404 -14.75 -6.71 -27.83
CA GLY A 404 -16.21 -6.76 -27.69
C GLY A 404 -16.69 -7.75 -26.62
N ASP A 405 -16.11 -8.96 -26.61
CA ASP A 405 -16.44 -10.01 -25.64
C ASP A 405 -15.98 -9.62 -24.23
N ALA A 406 -14.88 -8.86 -24.12
CA ALA A 406 -14.41 -8.33 -22.84
C ALA A 406 -15.35 -7.25 -22.28
N ASN A 407 -15.84 -6.33 -23.11
CA ASN A 407 -16.80 -5.31 -22.70
C ASN A 407 -18.11 -5.94 -22.19
N HIS A 408 -18.62 -6.94 -22.92
CA HIS A 408 -19.79 -7.71 -22.50
C HIS A 408 -19.59 -8.38 -21.14
N THR A 409 -18.42 -9.00 -20.94
CA THR A 409 -18.04 -9.63 -19.68
C THR A 409 -17.98 -8.61 -18.53
N ILE A 410 -17.41 -7.43 -18.77
CA ILE A 410 -17.34 -6.34 -17.78
C ILE A 410 -18.75 -5.88 -17.39
N GLU A 411 -19.65 -5.67 -18.34
CA GLU A 411 -21.04 -5.26 -18.08
C GLU A 411 -21.77 -6.29 -17.22
N ASN A 412 -21.60 -7.58 -17.53
CA ASN A 412 -22.15 -8.66 -16.70
C ASN A 412 -21.58 -8.66 -15.28
N MET A 413 -20.30 -8.33 -15.09
CA MET A 413 -19.71 -8.26 -13.74
C MET A 413 -20.19 -7.04 -12.95
N ILE A 414 -20.46 -5.92 -13.63
CA ILE A 414 -21.04 -4.73 -13.01
C ILE A 414 -22.47 -5.05 -12.51
N ASP A 415 -23.30 -5.65 -13.37
CA ASP A 415 -24.65 -6.10 -13.00
C ASP A 415 -24.61 -7.15 -11.88
N ALA A 416 -23.65 -8.09 -11.92
CA ALA A 416 -23.47 -9.09 -10.87
C ALA A 416 -23.14 -8.46 -9.52
N LYS A 417 -22.24 -7.48 -9.45
CA LYS A 417 -21.93 -6.76 -8.20
C LYS A 417 -23.18 -6.11 -7.61
N GLU A 418 -23.99 -5.45 -8.45
CA GLU A 418 -25.20 -4.78 -7.98
C GLU A 418 -26.26 -5.76 -7.50
N ARG A 419 -26.40 -6.92 -8.16
CA ARG A 419 -27.40 -7.94 -7.86
C ARG A 419 -27.04 -8.83 -6.67
N LEU A 420 -25.77 -9.24 -6.54
CA LEU A 420 -25.36 -10.27 -5.58
C LEU A 420 -25.58 -9.85 -4.12
N LYS A 421 -25.42 -8.55 -3.80
CA LYS A 421 -25.50 -7.99 -2.44
C LYS A 421 -24.62 -8.69 -1.39
N LYS A 422 -23.66 -9.52 -1.83
CA LYS A 422 -22.60 -10.16 -1.05
C LYS A 422 -21.26 -9.80 -1.70
N PRO A 423 -20.12 -9.88 -0.98
CA PRO A 423 -18.81 -9.61 -1.55
C PRO A 423 -18.53 -10.50 -2.78
N LEU A 424 -18.18 -9.86 -3.90
CA LEU A 424 -17.77 -10.48 -5.15
C LEU A 424 -16.26 -10.32 -5.34
N PHE A 425 -15.54 -11.44 -5.36
CA PHE A 425 -14.10 -11.49 -5.61
C PHE A 425 -13.85 -12.02 -7.01
N LEU A 426 -13.41 -11.14 -7.91
CA LEU A 426 -13.09 -11.50 -9.30
C LEU A 426 -11.61 -11.80 -9.46
N VAL A 427 -11.29 -13.02 -9.86
CA VAL A 427 -9.92 -13.42 -10.16
C VAL A 427 -9.69 -13.28 -11.65
N THR A 428 -8.63 -12.58 -12.04
CA THR A 428 -8.21 -12.37 -13.43
C THR A 428 -6.76 -12.80 -13.58
N GLU A 429 -6.55 -14.08 -13.88
CA GLU A 429 -5.21 -14.67 -14.02
C GLU A 429 -4.64 -14.39 -15.42
N PHE A 430 -3.35 -14.07 -15.48
CA PHE A 430 -2.66 -13.98 -16.76
C PHE A 430 -2.56 -15.35 -17.42
N THR A 431 -2.82 -15.35 -18.71
CA THR A 431 -2.92 -16.55 -19.53
C THR A 431 -1.57 -16.91 -20.17
N GLY A 432 -0.64 -15.95 -20.25
CA GLY A 432 0.60 -16.07 -21.00
C GLY A 432 0.46 -15.72 -22.49
N ASP A 433 -0.77 -15.48 -22.99
CA ASP A 433 -0.99 -14.85 -24.29
C ASP A 433 -1.01 -13.33 -24.11
N ALA A 434 0.00 -12.65 -24.65
CA ALA A 434 0.16 -11.21 -24.53
C ALA A 434 -1.07 -10.41 -24.99
N ARG A 435 -1.83 -10.88 -25.99
CA ARG A 435 -3.03 -10.18 -26.46
C ARG A 435 -4.16 -10.29 -25.44
N ILE A 436 -4.36 -11.48 -24.89
CA ILE A 436 -5.39 -11.70 -23.86
C ILE A 436 -5.01 -10.98 -22.57
N ASP A 437 -3.73 -10.97 -22.20
CA ASP A 437 -3.25 -10.30 -21.00
C ASP A 437 -3.41 -8.76 -21.08
N VAL A 438 -3.28 -8.17 -22.28
CA VAL A 438 -3.65 -6.75 -22.50
C VAL A 438 -5.14 -6.51 -22.27
N ILE A 439 -6.00 -7.37 -22.84
CA ILE A 439 -7.45 -7.28 -22.64
C ILE A 439 -7.81 -7.42 -21.15
N ILE A 440 -7.19 -8.35 -20.43
CA ILE A 440 -7.38 -8.53 -18.98
C ILE A 440 -7.02 -7.27 -18.21
N ASN A 441 -5.91 -6.61 -18.57
CA ASN A 441 -5.48 -5.37 -17.92
C ASN A 441 -6.47 -4.22 -18.17
N GLU A 442 -6.92 -4.04 -19.42
CA GLU A 442 -7.92 -3.01 -19.76
C GLU A 442 -9.27 -3.27 -19.09
N ALA A 443 -9.71 -4.53 -19.05
CA ALA A 443 -10.93 -4.94 -18.38
C ALA A 443 -10.83 -4.73 -16.86
N SER A 444 -9.71 -5.10 -16.25
CA SER A 444 -9.46 -4.88 -14.82
C SER A 444 -9.49 -3.39 -14.48
N ALA A 445 -8.81 -2.54 -15.26
CA ALA A 445 -8.83 -1.10 -15.05
C ALA A 445 -10.27 -0.53 -15.12
N THR A 446 -11.08 -1.01 -16.05
CA THR A 446 -12.49 -0.61 -16.18
C THR A 446 -13.32 -1.07 -14.97
N LEU A 447 -13.12 -2.30 -14.50
CA LEU A 447 -13.77 -2.83 -13.30
C LEU A 447 -13.36 -2.03 -12.05
N HIS A 448 -12.08 -1.66 -11.90
CA HIS A 448 -11.60 -0.85 -10.78
C HIS A 448 -12.25 0.52 -10.74
N GLN A 449 -12.45 1.18 -11.90
CA GLN A 449 -13.18 2.45 -12.02
C GLN A 449 -14.65 2.33 -11.62
N LYS A 450 -15.25 1.14 -11.76
CA LYS A 450 -16.61 0.81 -11.28
C LYS A 450 -16.63 0.31 -9.83
N GLY A 451 -15.50 0.41 -9.14
CA GLY A 451 -15.33 -0.01 -7.75
C GLY A 451 -15.40 -1.52 -7.56
N ILE A 452 -14.99 -2.32 -8.54
CA ILE A 452 -14.86 -3.78 -8.42
C ILE A 452 -13.37 -4.10 -8.45
N PRO A 453 -12.74 -4.54 -7.35
CA PRO A 453 -11.35 -4.95 -7.38
C PRO A 453 -11.21 -6.30 -8.10
N THR A 454 -10.07 -6.49 -8.78
CA THR A 454 -9.69 -7.78 -9.37
C THR A 454 -8.43 -8.32 -8.69
N PHE A 455 -8.31 -9.65 -8.66
CA PHE A 455 -7.23 -10.34 -7.97
C PHE A 455 -6.41 -11.17 -8.97
N PRO A 456 -5.07 -11.13 -8.88
CA PRO A 456 -4.20 -11.75 -9.89
C PRO A 456 -4.13 -13.28 -9.80
N SER A 457 -4.62 -13.87 -8.71
CA SER A 457 -4.74 -15.32 -8.55
C SER A 457 -5.83 -15.68 -7.55
N PHE A 458 -6.32 -16.92 -7.66
CA PHE A 458 -7.34 -17.41 -6.74
C PHE A 458 -6.85 -17.44 -5.29
N GLU A 459 -5.60 -17.83 -5.07
CA GLU A 459 -4.99 -17.85 -3.73
C GLU A 459 -4.97 -16.46 -3.09
N VAL A 460 -4.62 -15.42 -3.86
CA VAL A 460 -4.63 -14.03 -3.36
C VAL A 460 -6.05 -13.60 -3.01
N ALA A 461 -7.05 -13.89 -3.85
CA ALA A 461 -8.44 -13.55 -3.56
C ALA A 461 -8.95 -14.22 -2.29
N ALA A 462 -8.69 -15.53 -2.13
CA ALA A 462 -9.06 -16.28 -0.93
C ALA A 462 -8.37 -15.73 0.32
N LYS A 463 -7.07 -15.40 0.21
CA LYS A 463 -6.29 -14.81 1.30
C LYS A 463 -6.84 -13.45 1.73
N VAL A 464 -7.13 -12.57 0.77
CA VAL A 464 -7.69 -11.24 1.03
C VAL A 464 -9.03 -11.38 1.73
N LEU A 465 -9.93 -12.24 1.25
CA LEU A 465 -11.23 -12.48 1.91
C LEU A 465 -11.04 -12.90 3.38
N ALA A 466 -10.16 -13.87 3.64
CA ALA A 466 -9.86 -14.32 5.01
C ALA A 466 -9.32 -13.17 5.88
N ASN A 467 -8.39 -12.36 5.36
CA ASN A 467 -7.83 -11.20 6.05
C ASN A 467 -8.91 -10.16 6.39
N LEU A 468 -9.79 -9.83 5.44
CA LEU A 468 -10.90 -8.89 5.64
C LEU A 468 -11.90 -9.41 6.67
N LYS A 469 -12.15 -10.72 6.68
CA LYS A 469 -13.03 -11.34 7.67
C LYS A 469 -12.44 -11.26 9.08
N ILE A 470 -11.15 -11.56 9.24
CA ILE A 470 -10.45 -11.43 10.53
C ILE A 470 -10.54 -9.99 11.04
N TYR A 471 -10.35 -9.01 10.16
CA TYR A 471 -10.50 -7.60 10.52
C TYR A 471 -11.94 -7.25 10.91
N ASN A 472 -12.93 -7.75 10.17
CA ASN A 472 -14.34 -7.55 10.51
C ASN A 472 -14.67 -8.13 11.90
N ASP A 473 -14.16 -9.31 12.23
CA ASP A 473 -14.33 -9.90 13.56
C ASP A 473 -13.72 -9.04 14.64
N TYR A 474 -12.50 -8.54 14.43
CA TYR A 474 -11.85 -7.61 15.34
C TYR A 474 -12.73 -6.38 15.61
N LEU A 475 -13.33 -5.77 14.58
CA LEU A 475 -14.20 -4.61 14.76
C LEU A 475 -15.40 -4.91 15.66
N HIS A 476 -15.89 -6.15 15.67
CA HIS A 476 -17.02 -6.61 16.48
C HIS A 476 -16.62 -7.25 17.82
N THR A 477 -15.33 -7.40 18.11
CA THR A 477 -14.87 -7.79 19.46
C THR A 477 -15.11 -6.63 20.43
N ARG A 478 -15.87 -6.92 21.49
CA ARG A 478 -16.18 -5.98 22.58
C ARG A 478 -14.95 -5.61 23.39
#